data_AF-A0AAU9KV90-F1
#
_entry.id   AF-A0AAU9KV90-F1
#
_cell.length_a   1.000
_cell.length_b   1.000
_cell.length_c   1.000
_cell.angle_alpha   90.00
_cell.angle_beta   90.00
_cell.angle_gamma   90.00
#
_symmetry.space_group_name_H-M   'P 1'
#
loop_
_entity.id
_entity.type
_entity.pdbx_description
1 polymer ?
#
loop_
_entity_poly.entity_id
_entity_poly.type
_entity_poly.pdbx_seq_one_letter_code
_entity_poly.pdbx_strand_id
1 'polypeptide(L)'
;MVDKTYDQVCKDASAAAETRLLEHLKHHGGDVWNIGAGCHNCRQKREDVSDLKRCAQCNAALFCNRECQVAAWPAHKVECCVIATFNRLHKSSNSDSKLASLLETLTFSSYPKKIDEPKLVGVASSIGMNGPEAPGWFFTVDFEKASKERQKVLYQAVLELYGLLKDDECWTRDKESFPRSSYTLVESLPRVISTAEQLQKRFIELDGHLLLFSAWLQHPEPPATQAMPFEDRSFFGVVDSLLQISTLRDGVDAFVNASP
;
A
#
# COMPACT_ATOMS: atom_id res chain seq x y z
N MET A 1 2.59 17.09 23.47
CA MET A 1 2.57 17.31 22.01
C MET A 1 1.15 17.70 21.66
N VAL A 2 0.95 18.83 20.99
CA VAL A 2 -0.41 19.28 20.63
C VAL A 2 -0.84 18.41 19.45
N ASP A 3 -1.92 17.65 19.63
CA ASP A 3 -2.52 16.89 18.53
C ASP A 3 -2.95 17.86 17.44
N LYS A 4 -2.43 17.65 16.23
CA LYS A 4 -2.80 18.45 15.07
C LYS A 4 -4.27 18.18 14.73
N THR A 5 -5.03 19.22 14.40
CA THR A 5 -6.39 19.04 13.89
C THR A 5 -6.35 18.35 12.53
N TYR A 6 -7.42 17.66 12.15
CA TYR A 6 -7.53 16.98 10.86
C TYR A 6 -7.27 17.93 9.68
N ASP A 7 -7.84 19.14 9.70
CA ASP A 7 -7.60 20.16 8.68
C ASP A 7 -6.13 20.55 8.60
N GLN A 8 -5.43 20.59 9.75
CA GLN A 8 -4.01 20.89 9.78
C GLN A 8 -3.19 19.75 9.17
N VAL A 9 -3.55 18.49 9.44
CA VAL A 9 -2.89 17.32 8.82
C VAL A 9 -3.05 17.35 7.29
N CYS A 10 -4.25 17.63 6.79
CA CYS A 10 -4.52 17.72 5.36
C CYS A 10 -3.73 18.87 4.69
N LYS A 11 -3.68 20.05 5.34
CA LYS A 11 -2.89 21.19 4.86
C LYS A 11 -1.40 20.89 4.84
N ASP A 12 -0.87 20.31 5.90
CA ASP A 12 0.55 19.95 6.02
C ASP A 12 0.95 18.93 4.94
N ALA A 13 0.11 17.91 4.71
CA ALA A 13 0.34 16.91 3.68
C ALA A 13 0.34 17.50 2.27
N SER A 14 -0.60 18.41 1.99
CA SER A 14 -0.67 19.13 0.70
C SER A 14 0.56 20.02 0.49
N ALA A 15 0.95 20.81 1.50
CA ALA A 15 2.13 21.66 1.45
C ALA A 15 3.44 20.85 1.29
N ALA A 16 3.51 19.67 1.92
CA ALA A 16 4.63 18.75 1.74
C ALA A 16 4.71 18.21 0.29
N ALA A 17 3.56 17.88 -0.31
CA ALA A 17 3.50 17.46 -1.72
C ALA A 17 3.95 18.58 -2.67
N GLU A 18 3.48 19.82 -2.45
CA GLU A 18 3.93 21.00 -3.21
C GLU A 18 5.43 21.26 -3.05
N THR A 19 5.96 21.09 -1.83
CA THR A 19 7.40 21.27 -1.56
C THR A 19 8.23 20.25 -2.33
N ARG A 20 7.82 18.96 -2.31
CA ARG A 20 8.48 17.90 -3.10
C ARG A 20 8.48 18.23 -4.59
N LEU A 21 7.38 18.77 -5.11
CA LEU A 21 7.31 19.21 -6.50
C LEU A 21 8.31 20.31 -6.81
N LEU A 22 8.35 21.36 -5.97
CA LEU A 22 9.24 22.50 -6.15
C LEU A 22 10.71 22.07 -6.08
N GLU A 23 11.05 21.17 -5.16
CA GLU A 23 12.39 20.59 -5.06
C GLU A 23 12.74 19.76 -6.30
N HIS A 24 11.82 18.91 -6.78
CA HIS A 24 12.03 18.15 -8.01
C HIS A 24 12.27 19.08 -9.21
N LEU A 25 11.45 20.11 -9.38
CA LEU A 25 11.59 21.10 -10.44
C LEU A 25 12.94 21.83 -10.36
N LYS A 26 13.37 22.23 -9.16
CA LYS A 26 14.67 22.90 -8.96
C LYS A 26 15.85 22.01 -9.33
N HIS A 27 15.80 20.73 -8.95
CA HIS A 27 16.92 19.81 -9.19
C HIS A 27 16.92 19.23 -10.61
N HIS A 28 15.77 19.17 -11.28
CA HIS A 28 15.59 18.36 -12.49
C HIS A 28 14.87 19.04 -13.65
N GLY A 29 14.57 20.34 -13.55
CA GLY A 29 14.11 21.15 -14.69
C GLY A 29 12.76 20.75 -15.30
N GLY A 30 11.96 19.94 -14.59
CA GLY A 30 10.67 19.45 -15.08
C GLY A 30 10.72 18.08 -15.78
N ASP A 31 11.90 17.51 -15.97
CA ASP A 31 12.00 16.16 -16.53
C ASP A 31 11.54 15.12 -15.49
N VAL A 32 10.44 14.43 -15.80
CA VAL A 32 9.95 13.30 -15.02
C VAL A 32 10.86 12.11 -15.29
N TRP A 33 11.73 11.81 -14.33
CA TRP A 33 12.63 10.66 -14.43
C TRP A 33 11.87 9.38 -14.12
N ASN A 34 11.84 8.45 -15.06
CA ASN A 34 11.11 7.20 -14.89
C ASN A 34 12.08 6.04 -14.61
N ILE A 35 11.68 5.10 -13.76
CA ILE A 35 12.41 3.86 -13.52
C ILE A 35 12.52 3.08 -14.85
N GLY A 36 13.75 2.78 -15.25
CA GLY A 36 14.00 2.11 -16.53
C GLY A 36 14.22 3.05 -17.73
N ALA A 37 14.04 4.36 -17.58
CA ALA A 37 14.42 5.34 -18.61
C ALA A 37 15.95 5.52 -18.74
N GLY A 38 16.69 5.17 -17.69
CA GLY A 38 18.14 5.26 -17.63
C GLY A 38 18.65 4.94 -16.24
N CYS A 39 19.88 5.34 -15.94
CA CYS A 39 20.46 5.19 -14.61
C CYS A 39 19.64 5.94 -13.54
N HIS A 40 19.10 5.20 -12.57
CA HIS A 40 18.24 5.75 -11.51
C HIS A 40 19.01 6.61 -10.49
N ASN A 41 20.34 6.69 -10.58
CA ASN A 41 21.17 7.60 -9.78
C ASN A 41 21.60 8.84 -10.56
N CYS A 42 22.48 8.67 -11.57
CA CYS A 42 23.09 9.77 -12.30
C CYS A 42 22.24 10.32 -13.45
N ARG A 43 21.07 9.72 -13.69
CA ARG A 43 20.12 10.12 -14.74
C ARG A 43 20.68 10.15 -16.16
N GLN A 44 21.75 9.40 -16.43
CA GLN A 44 22.16 9.11 -17.80
C GLN A 44 21.07 8.26 -18.47
N LYS A 45 20.55 8.71 -19.61
CA LYS A 45 19.49 8.01 -20.31
C LYS A 45 20.00 6.70 -20.86
N ARG A 46 19.07 5.77 -21.07
CA ARG A 46 19.37 4.47 -21.65
C ARG A 46 19.95 4.55 -23.05
N GLU A 47 19.62 5.58 -23.82
CA GLU A 47 20.17 5.83 -25.16
C GLU A 47 21.63 6.30 -25.13
N ASP A 48 22.06 6.93 -24.03
CA ASP A 48 23.41 7.50 -23.88
C ASP A 48 24.42 6.51 -23.29
N VAL A 49 23.96 5.34 -22.80
CA VAL A 49 24.78 4.36 -22.09
C VAL A 49 24.53 2.97 -22.67
N SER A 50 25.57 2.36 -23.23
CA SER A 50 25.47 1.05 -23.87
C SER A 50 25.04 -0.07 -22.91
N ASP A 51 25.52 -0.04 -21.66
CA ASP A 51 25.42 -1.19 -20.74
C ASP A 51 24.90 -0.80 -19.35
N LEU A 52 23.61 -0.50 -19.26
CA LEU A 52 22.94 -0.34 -17.96
C LEU A 52 22.61 -1.68 -17.31
N LYS A 53 22.95 -1.82 -16.03
CA LYS A 53 22.66 -3.00 -15.21
C LYS A 53 21.30 -2.88 -14.54
N ARG A 54 20.51 -3.95 -14.57
CA ARG A 54 19.22 -4.03 -13.87
C ARG A 54 19.41 -4.37 -12.39
N CYS A 55 18.57 -3.79 -11.54
CA CYS A 55 18.42 -4.24 -10.16
C CYS A 55 17.97 -5.71 -10.15
N ALA A 56 18.74 -6.60 -9.53
CA ALA A 56 18.42 -8.04 -9.50
C ALA A 56 17.10 -8.35 -8.77
N GLN A 57 16.70 -7.50 -7.84
CA GLN A 57 15.51 -7.73 -7.00
C GLN A 57 14.22 -7.32 -7.72
N CYS A 58 14.13 -6.06 -8.17
CA CYS A 58 12.91 -5.55 -8.82
C CYS A 58 12.91 -5.73 -10.35
N ASN A 59 14.07 -5.95 -10.99
CA ASN A 59 14.26 -6.03 -12.45
C ASN A 59 13.81 -4.80 -13.26
N ALA A 60 13.42 -3.71 -12.59
CA ALA A 60 12.95 -2.47 -13.20
C ALA A 60 14.03 -1.37 -13.22
N ALA A 61 14.62 -1.04 -12.07
CA ALA A 61 15.64 0.01 -12.00
C ALA A 61 16.90 -0.36 -12.78
N LEU A 62 17.48 0.65 -13.43
CA LEU A 62 18.72 0.56 -14.19
C LEU A 62 19.81 1.40 -13.53
N PHE A 63 21.05 0.95 -13.61
CA PHE A 63 22.22 1.63 -13.05
C PHE A 63 23.42 1.47 -13.97
N CYS A 64 24.27 2.50 -14.09
CA CYS A 64 25.53 2.38 -14.83
C CYS A 64 26.44 1.32 -14.19
N ASN A 65 26.53 1.32 -12.86
CA ASN A 65 27.41 0.46 -12.10
C ASN A 65 26.92 0.28 -10.66
N ARG A 66 27.70 -0.45 -9.85
CA ARG A 66 27.40 -0.71 -8.44
C ARG A 66 27.36 0.57 -7.61
N GLU A 67 28.21 1.55 -7.92
CA GLU A 67 28.27 2.82 -7.19
C GLU A 67 26.97 3.60 -7.33
N CYS A 68 26.46 3.72 -8.56
CA CYS A 68 25.15 4.31 -8.82
C CYS A 68 24.04 3.57 -8.09
N GLN A 69 24.08 2.23 -8.05
CA GLN A 69 23.09 1.45 -7.31
C GLN A 69 23.13 1.69 -5.79
N VAL A 70 24.32 1.82 -5.19
CA VAL A 70 24.46 2.13 -3.75
C VAL A 70 23.95 3.54 -3.47
N ALA A 71 24.34 4.51 -4.29
CA ALA A 71 23.98 5.92 -4.11
C ALA A 71 22.46 6.14 -4.21
N ALA A 72 21.79 5.46 -5.14
CA ALA A 72 20.34 5.54 -5.28
C ALA A 72 19.56 4.67 -4.28
N TRP A 73 20.21 3.81 -3.48
CA TRP A 73 19.52 2.87 -2.60
C TRP A 73 18.54 3.51 -1.60
N PRO A 74 18.84 4.65 -0.94
CA PRO A 74 17.91 5.26 0.01
C PRO A 74 16.54 5.58 -0.60
N ALA A 75 16.52 6.11 -1.84
CA ALA A 75 15.28 6.37 -2.57
C ALA A 75 14.70 5.08 -3.19
N HIS A 76 15.54 4.29 -3.85
CA HIS A 76 15.11 3.10 -4.58
C HIS A 76 14.54 1.99 -3.68
N LYS A 77 14.95 1.90 -2.41
CA LYS A 77 14.62 0.77 -1.54
C LYS A 77 13.11 0.54 -1.41
N VAL A 78 12.34 1.61 -1.24
CA VAL A 78 10.87 1.51 -1.07
C VAL A 78 10.19 1.09 -2.37
N GLU A 79 10.54 1.72 -3.49
CA GLU A 79 10.06 1.36 -4.82
C GLU A 79 10.43 -0.09 -5.17
N CYS A 80 11.67 -0.49 -4.90
CA CYS A 80 12.18 -1.83 -5.14
C CYS A 80 11.34 -2.89 -4.42
N CYS A 81 10.95 -2.62 -3.17
CA CYS A 81 10.12 -3.52 -2.39
C CYS A 81 8.75 -3.75 -3.04
N VAL A 82 8.08 -2.67 -3.45
CA VAL A 82 6.77 -2.70 -4.11
C VAL A 82 6.86 -3.45 -5.45
N ILE A 83 7.76 -3.02 -6.34
CA ILE A 83 7.93 -3.61 -7.67
C ILE A 83 8.29 -5.10 -7.57
N ALA A 84 9.27 -5.45 -6.73
CA ALA A 84 9.68 -6.84 -6.56
C ALA A 84 8.54 -7.70 -6.02
N THR A 85 7.70 -7.15 -5.12
CA THR A 85 6.54 -7.86 -4.58
C THR A 85 5.52 -8.16 -5.67
N PHE A 86 5.12 -7.16 -6.47
CA PHE A 86 4.16 -7.37 -7.55
C PHE A 86 4.72 -8.30 -8.65
N ASN A 87 6.01 -8.19 -8.97
CA ASN A 87 6.67 -9.09 -9.91
C ASN A 87 6.67 -10.56 -9.43
N ARG A 88 6.79 -10.82 -8.12
CA ARG A 88 6.69 -12.17 -7.58
C ARG A 88 5.25 -12.69 -7.67
N LEU A 89 4.26 -11.86 -7.35
CA LEU A 89 2.85 -12.25 -7.38
C LEU A 89 2.39 -12.58 -8.80
N HIS A 90 2.76 -11.78 -9.79
CA HIS A 90 2.41 -12.03 -11.18
C HIS A 90 3.04 -13.31 -11.76
N LYS A 91 4.11 -13.84 -11.14
CA LYS A 91 4.72 -15.12 -11.50
C LYS A 91 4.13 -16.31 -10.75
N SER A 92 3.36 -16.08 -9.70
CA SER A 92 2.75 -17.12 -8.88
C SER A 92 1.44 -17.59 -9.50
N SER A 93 1.20 -18.91 -9.53
CA SER A 93 -0.04 -19.50 -10.04
C SER A 93 -1.08 -19.82 -8.96
N ASN A 94 -0.73 -19.67 -7.67
CA ASN A 94 -1.58 -20.08 -6.55
C ASN A 94 -2.07 -18.88 -5.73
N SER A 95 -2.95 -18.08 -6.34
CA SER A 95 -3.44 -16.84 -5.72
C SER A 95 -4.43 -17.09 -4.57
N ASP A 96 -5.25 -18.14 -4.63
CA ASP A 96 -6.23 -18.46 -3.58
C ASP A 96 -5.57 -18.89 -2.27
N SER A 97 -4.60 -19.82 -2.30
CA SER A 97 -3.90 -20.22 -1.07
C SER A 97 -3.11 -19.04 -0.50
N LYS A 98 -2.61 -18.17 -1.38
CA LYS A 98 -1.90 -16.96 -0.98
C LYS A 98 -2.84 -16.00 -0.28
N LEU A 99 -4.04 -15.77 -0.80
CA LEU A 99 -5.06 -14.94 -0.17
C LEU A 99 -5.38 -15.42 1.25
N ALA A 100 -5.62 -16.72 1.43
CA ALA A 100 -5.89 -17.30 2.75
C ALA A 100 -4.73 -17.07 3.73
N SER A 101 -3.49 -17.36 3.31
CA SER A 101 -2.30 -17.15 4.14
C SER A 101 -2.08 -15.68 4.51
N LEU A 102 -2.39 -14.75 3.60
CA LEU A 102 -2.31 -13.31 3.87
C LEU A 102 -3.36 -12.88 4.89
N LEU A 103 -4.61 -13.36 4.76
CA LEU A 103 -5.68 -13.09 5.71
C LEU A 103 -5.30 -13.59 7.12
N GLU A 104 -4.80 -14.82 7.25
CA GLU A 104 -4.33 -15.37 8.53
C GLU A 104 -3.19 -14.53 9.12
N THR A 105 -2.24 -14.10 8.27
CA THR A 105 -1.15 -13.20 8.69
C THR A 105 -1.70 -11.88 9.23
N LEU A 106 -2.76 -11.36 8.60
CA LEU A 106 -3.54 -10.20 9.01
C LEU A 106 -4.55 -10.50 10.12
N THR A 107 -4.38 -11.58 10.87
CA THR A 107 -5.18 -11.98 12.05
C THR A 107 -6.54 -12.61 11.77
N PHE A 108 -6.92 -12.85 10.51
CA PHE A 108 -8.15 -13.57 10.20
C PHE A 108 -8.19 -14.95 10.87
N SER A 109 -9.38 -15.36 11.30
CA SER A 109 -9.67 -16.65 11.91
C SER A 109 -11.06 -17.11 11.51
N SER A 110 -11.29 -18.43 11.46
CA SER A 110 -12.63 -19.00 11.31
C SER A 110 -13.46 -18.98 12.60
N TYR A 111 -12.83 -18.63 13.73
CA TYR A 111 -13.43 -18.63 15.06
C TYR A 111 -13.45 -17.21 15.64
N PRO A 112 -14.43 -16.90 16.53
CA PRO A 112 -14.42 -15.66 17.29
C PRO A 112 -13.12 -15.45 18.06
N LYS A 113 -12.75 -14.18 18.24
CA LYS A 113 -11.51 -13.77 18.89
C LYS A 113 -11.82 -12.89 20.09
N LYS A 114 -11.06 -13.09 21.16
CA LYS A 114 -11.11 -12.20 22.33
C LYS A 114 -10.37 -10.90 22.03
N ILE A 115 -10.92 -9.80 22.55
CA ILE A 115 -10.31 -8.48 22.46
C ILE A 115 -10.09 -7.97 23.88
N ASP A 116 -8.84 -8.00 24.33
CA ASP A 116 -8.47 -7.50 25.66
C ASP A 116 -7.82 -6.10 25.61
N GLU A 117 -7.28 -5.71 24.44
CA GLU A 117 -6.58 -4.44 24.28
C GLU A 117 -7.58 -3.26 24.22
N PRO A 118 -7.47 -2.24 25.10
CA PRO A 118 -8.45 -1.16 25.20
C PRO A 118 -8.67 -0.38 23.90
N LYS A 119 -7.62 -0.15 23.11
CA LYS A 119 -7.71 0.52 21.80
C LYS A 119 -8.62 -0.26 20.85
N LEU A 120 -8.47 -1.58 20.83
CA LEU A 120 -9.24 -2.48 19.96
C LEU A 120 -10.67 -2.64 20.43
N VAL A 121 -10.92 -2.64 21.75
CA VAL A 121 -12.27 -2.58 22.31
C VAL A 121 -12.98 -1.30 21.87
N GLY A 122 -12.28 -0.15 21.93
CA GLY A 122 -12.83 1.12 21.45
C GLY A 122 -13.20 1.09 19.96
N VAL A 123 -12.35 0.48 19.13
CA VAL A 123 -12.64 0.27 17.69
C VAL A 123 -13.82 -0.69 17.48
N ALA A 124 -13.92 -1.76 18.25
CA ALA A 124 -15.06 -2.67 18.17
C ALA A 124 -16.37 -1.97 18.53
N SER A 125 -16.39 -1.21 19.62
CA SER A 125 -17.56 -0.43 20.05
C SER A 125 -17.97 0.64 19.02
N SER A 126 -17.04 1.25 18.30
CA SER A 126 -17.37 2.28 17.29
C SER A 126 -18.12 1.73 16.07
N ILE A 127 -18.08 0.40 15.87
CA ILE A 127 -18.84 -0.32 14.83
C ILE A 127 -19.94 -1.21 15.43
N GLY A 128 -20.41 -0.90 16.64
CA GLY A 128 -21.54 -1.58 17.28
C GLY A 128 -21.22 -2.93 17.94
N MET A 129 -19.94 -3.31 18.04
CA MET A 129 -19.52 -4.56 18.67
C MET A 129 -19.18 -4.35 20.14
N ASN A 130 -20.14 -4.64 21.03
CA ASN A 130 -19.98 -4.48 22.48
C ASN A 130 -19.82 -5.82 23.24
N GLY A 131 -19.71 -6.93 22.50
CA GLY A 131 -19.53 -8.25 23.07
C GLY A 131 -18.09 -8.51 23.58
N PRO A 132 -17.90 -9.55 24.41
CA PRO A 132 -16.57 -9.95 24.89
C PRO A 132 -15.69 -10.60 23.81
N GLU A 133 -16.31 -10.99 22.69
CA GLU A 133 -15.67 -11.60 21.55
C GLU A 133 -16.07 -10.85 20.28
N ALA A 134 -15.14 -10.74 19.36
CA ALA A 134 -15.38 -10.21 18.03
C ALA A 134 -15.33 -11.32 16.97
N PRO A 135 -15.95 -11.11 15.80
CA PRO A 135 -15.88 -12.05 14.69
C PRO A 135 -14.45 -12.39 14.30
N GLY A 136 -14.30 -13.56 13.68
CA GLY A 136 -12.99 -14.04 13.21
C GLY A 136 -12.29 -13.11 12.21
N TRP A 137 -13.04 -12.22 11.55
CA TRP A 137 -12.50 -11.19 10.68
C TRP A 137 -12.02 -9.92 11.40
N PHE A 138 -12.29 -9.69 12.69
CA PHE A 138 -11.93 -8.41 13.33
C PHE A 138 -10.40 -8.28 13.53
N PHE A 139 -9.75 -7.19 13.14
CA PHE A 139 -8.29 -7.09 13.27
C PHE A 139 -7.83 -6.91 14.73
N THR A 140 -7.08 -7.89 15.27
CA THR A 140 -6.77 -7.96 16.72
C THR A 140 -5.35 -7.56 17.11
N VAL A 141 -4.64 -6.79 16.28
CA VAL A 141 -3.28 -6.30 16.62
C VAL A 141 -3.31 -4.78 16.72
N ASP A 142 -2.80 -4.21 17.81
CA ASP A 142 -2.45 -2.78 17.85
C ASP A 142 -1.14 -2.60 17.07
N PHE A 143 -1.24 -2.15 15.82
CA PHE A 143 -0.09 -2.09 14.91
C PHE A 143 1.04 -1.23 15.48
N GLU A 144 0.74 -0.11 16.13
CA GLU A 144 1.73 0.83 16.64
C GLU A 144 2.52 0.26 17.83
N LYS A 145 1.87 -0.57 18.66
CA LYS A 145 2.49 -1.26 19.80
C LYS A 145 3.17 -2.59 19.42
N ALA A 146 2.87 -3.14 18.25
CA ALA A 146 3.49 -4.38 17.78
C ALA A 146 5.01 -4.24 17.60
N SER A 147 5.74 -5.35 17.74
CA SER A 147 7.19 -5.37 17.48
C SER A 147 7.51 -4.96 16.04
N LYS A 148 8.72 -4.45 15.79
CA LYS A 148 9.15 -4.03 14.45
C LYS A 148 9.12 -5.18 13.45
N GLU A 149 9.39 -6.39 13.90
CA GLU A 149 9.31 -7.61 13.11
C GLU A 149 7.86 -7.91 12.72
N ARG A 150 6.93 -7.78 13.67
CA ARG A 150 5.50 -7.98 13.41
C ARG A 150 4.94 -6.89 12.49
N GLN A 151 5.32 -5.62 12.69
CA GLN A 151 4.96 -4.51 11.81
C GLN A 151 5.42 -4.77 10.36
N LYS A 152 6.66 -5.24 10.16
CA LYS A 152 7.18 -5.61 8.82
C LYS A 152 6.39 -6.74 8.17
N VAL A 153 6.05 -7.78 8.94
CA VAL A 153 5.25 -8.92 8.43
C VAL A 153 3.85 -8.46 8.01
N LEU A 154 3.19 -7.64 8.84
CA LEU A 154 1.86 -7.10 8.54
C LEU A 154 1.89 -6.16 7.34
N TYR A 155 2.89 -5.28 7.25
CA TYR A 155 3.09 -4.40 6.10
C TYR A 155 3.30 -5.20 4.80
N GLN A 156 4.18 -6.21 4.83
CA GLN A 156 4.39 -7.07 3.67
C GLN A 156 3.11 -7.82 3.27
N ALA A 157 2.30 -8.23 4.24
CA ALA A 157 1.03 -8.90 3.98
C ALA A 157 0.00 -7.97 3.29
N VAL A 158 -0.19 -6.74 3.77
CA VAL A 158 -1.11 -5.79 3.10
C VAL A 158 -0.60 -5.36 1.73
N LEU A 159 0.72 -5.23 1.56
CA LEU A 159 1.33 -4.93 0.27
C LEU A 159 1.08 -6.07 -0.74
N GLU A 160 1.26 -7.32 -0.32
CA GLU A 160 0.97 -8.48 -1.16
C GLU A 160 -0.52 -8.61 -1.47
N LEU A 161 -1.38 -8.34 -0.48
CA LEU A 161 -2.82 -8.33 -0.65
C LEU A 161 -3.26 -7.27 -1.68
N TYR A 162 -2.71 -6.06 -1.60
CA TYR A 162 -2.94 -5.03 -2.63
C TYR A 162 -2.50 -5.52 -4.01
N GLY A 163 -1.33 -6.17 -4.10
CA GLY A 163 -0.84 -6.79 -5.32
C GLY A 163 -1.81 -7.80 -5.96
N LEU A 164 -2.53 -8.55 -5.14
CA LEU A 164 -3.52 -9.55 -5.58
C LEU A 164 -4.87 -8.93 -5.94
N LEU A 165 -5.31 -7.91 -5.20
CA LEU A 165 -6.67 -7.38 -5.29
C LEU A 165 -6.81 -6.12 -6.15
N LYS A 166 -5.71 -5.40 -6.43
CA LYS A 166 -5.75 -4.16 -7.23
C LYS A 166 -6.45 -4.40 -8.58
N ASP A 167 -7.36 -3.52 -8.93
CA ASP A 167 -7.94 -3.43 -10.28
C ASP A 167 -7.21 -2.36 -11.11
N ASP A 168 -7.64 -2.19 -12.36
CA ASP A 168 -7.04 -1.22 -13.27
C ASP A 168 -7.42 0.22 -12.87
N GLU A 169 -8.54 0.41 -12.18
CA GLU A 169 -9.06 1.72 -11.73
C GLU A 169 -8.30 2.26 -10.51
N CYS A 170 -7.92 1.40 -9.57
CA CYS A 170 -7.07 1.74 -8.42
C CYS A 170 -5.77 2.39 -8.88
N TRP A 171 -5.19 1.90 -9.97
CA TRP A 171 -4.01 2.49 -10.58
C TRP A 171 -4.29 3.78 -11.33
N THR A 172 -5.51 4.01 -11.82
CA THR A 172 -5.87 5.28 -12.48
C THR A 172 -6.02 6.43 -11.49
N ARG A 173 -6.45 6.17 -10.26
CA ARG A 173 -6.49 7.19 -9.20
C ARG A 173 -5.10 7.71 -8.86
N ASP A 174 -4.09 6.82 -8.86
CA ASP A 174 -2.68 7.21 -8.70
C ASP A 174 -2.09 7.90 -9.95
N LYS A 175 -2.71 7.78 -11.15
CA LYS A 175 -2.30 8.56 -12.35
C LYS A 175 -2.63 10.05 -12.22
N GLU A 176 -3.62 10.38 -11.41
CA GLU A 176 -4.03 11.76 -11.13
C GLU A 176 -3.30 12.37 -9.93
N SER A 177 -2.55 11.56 -9.17
CA SER A 177 -1.65 12.01 -8.10
C SER A 177 -0.48 12.80 -8.71
N PHE A 178 -0.76 14.06 -8.98
CA PHE A 178 0.19 15.04 -9.47
C PHE A 178 1.07 15.50 -8.30
N PRO A 179 2.40 15.64 -8.49
CA PRO A 179 3.21 15.34 -9.66
C PRO A 179 4.03 14.08 -9.44
N ARG A 180 3.69 13.00 -10.15
CA ARG A 180 4.55 11.87 -10.57
C ARG A 180 5.88 11.71 -9.81
N SER A 181 5.81 11.56 -8.49
CA SER A 181 6.95 11.06 -7.71
C SER A 181 6.83 9.56 -7.47
N SER A 182 5.80 8.89 -8.02
CA SER A 182 5.93 7.46 -8.31
C SER A 182 6.83 7.34 -9.53
N TYR A 183 8.14 7.22 -9.26
CA TYR A 183 9.18 6.95 -10.24
C TYR A 183 8.97 5.60 -10.94
N THR A 184 7.94 4.83 -10.55
CA THR A 184 7.48 3.63 -11.22
C THR A 184 6.69 3.96 -12.48
N LEU A 185 7.28 3.71 -13.65
CA LEU A 185 6.52 3.57 -14.89
C LEU A 185 5.38 2.58 -14.64
N VAL A 186 4.14 3.03 -14.84
CA VAL A 186 2.92 2.20 -14.83
C VAL A 186 3.06 1.01 -15.77
N GLU A 187 3.85 1.15 -16.85
CA GLU A 187 4.17 0.09 -17.81
C GLU A 187 5.21 -0.92 -17.29
N SER A 188 6.03 -0.54 -16.31
CA SER A 188 7.07 -1.38 -15.71
C SER A 188 6.55 -2.24 -14.57
N LEU A 189 5.36 -1.93 -14.03
CA LEU A 189 4.69 -2.74 -13.03
C LEU A 189 3.77 -3.76 -13.71
N PRO A 190 3.65 -4.99 -13.17
CA PRO A 190 2.73 -5.96 -13.71
C PRO A 190 1.29 -5.43 -13.68
N ARG A 191 0.59 -5.64 -14.81
CA ARG A 191 -0.85 -5.37 -14.92
C ARG A 191 -1.62 -6.20 -13.89
N VAL A 192 -2.88 -5.82 -13.69
CA VAL A 192 -3.82 -6.57 -12.84
C VAL A 192 -3.74 -8.05 -13.18
N ILE A 193 -3.64 -8.89 -12.15
CA ILE A 193 -3.62 -10.33 -12.34
C ILE A 193 -4.97 -10.78 -12.87
N SER A 194 -4.99 -11.75 -13.78
CA SER A 194 -6.23 -12.17 -14.46
C SER A 194 -7.30 -12.72 -13.51
N THR A 195 -6.93 -13.08 -12.28
CA THR A 195 -7.84 -13.59 -11.24
C THR A 195 -8.26 -12.54 -10.21
N ALA A 196 -7.88 -11.27 -10.37
CA ALA A 196 -8.12 -10.23 -9.36
C ALA A 196 -9.61 -10.09 -9.00
N GLU A 197 -10.52 -10.01 -9.97
CA GLU A 197 -11.96 -9.90 -9.71
C GLU A 197 -12.52 -11.10 -8.95
N GLN A 198 -12.05 -12.31 -9.27
CA GLN A 198 -12.46 -13.53 -8.56
C GLN A 198 -11.94 -13.50 -7.11
N LEU A 199 -10.70 -13.07 -6.91
CA LEU A 199 -10.11 -12.93 -5.57
C LEU A 199 -10.80 -11.84 -4.76
N GLN A 200 -11.20 -10.72 -5.37
CA GLN A 200 -11.99 -9.68 -4.71
C GLN A 200 -13.32 -10.24 -4.21
N LYS A 201 -14.07 -10.97 -5.05
CA LYS A 201 -15.32 -11.63 -4.64
C LYS A 201 -15.08 -12.58 -3.47
N ARG A 202 -14.06 -13.43 -3.57
CA ARG A 202 -13.71 -14.37 -2.49
C ARG A 202 -13.29 -13.66 -1.20
N PHE A 203 -12.60 -12.53 -1.32
CA PHE A 203 -12.20 -11.70 -0.19
C PHE A 203 -13.41 -11.06 0.51
N ILE A 204 -14.44 -10.65 -0.25
CA ILE A 204 -15.71 -10.18 0.31
C ILE A 204 -16.46 -11.30 1.05
N GLU A 205 -16.55 -12.50 0.44
CA GLU A 205 -17.19 -13.68 1.07
C GLU A 205 -16.56 -14.08 2.41
N LEU A 206 -15.29 -13.73 2.62
CA LEU A 206 -14.54 -13.99 3.85
C LEU A 206 -14.54 -12.80 4.82
N ASP A 207 -15.37 -11.77 4.58
CA ASP A 207 -15.37 -10.53 5.35
C ASP A 207 -13.98 -9.84 5.42
N GLY A 208 -13.11 -10.08 4.44
CA GLY A 208 -11.76 -9.54 4.41
C GLY A 208 -11.74 -8.01 4.33
N HIS A 209 -12.76 -7.41 3.70
CA HIS A 209 -12.93 -5.96 3.65
C HIS A 209 -13.22 -5.39 5.05
N LEU A 210 -13.95 -6.11 5.90
CA LEU A 210 -14.20 -5.72 7.30
C LEU A 210 -12.96 -5.93 8.18
N LEU A 211 -12.13 -6.94 7.88
CA LEU A 211 -10.80 -7.08 8.49
C LEU A 211 -9.93 -5.85 8.22
N LEU A 212 -9.88 -5.38 6.98
CA LEU A 212 -9.13 -4.17 6.64
C LEU A 212 -9.75 -2.92 7.25
N PHE A 213 -11.07 -2.80 7.24
CA PHE A 213 -11.77 -1.67 7.83
C PHE A 213 -11.52 -1.55 9.33
N SER A 214 -11.62 -2.66 10.08
CA SER A 214 -11.30 -2.69 11.52
C SER A 214 -9.82 -2.40 11.82
N ALA A 215 -8.90 -2.77 10.93
CA ALA A 215 -7.50 -2.36 11.02
C ALA A 215 -7.35 -0.84 10.82
N TRP A 216 -7.96 -0.29 9.77
CA TRP A 216 -7.90 1.14 9.43
C TRP A 216 -8.50 2.03 10.53
N LEU A 217 -9.59 1.61 11.18
CA LEU A 217 -10.22 2.36 12.27
C LEU A 217 -9.31 2.60 13.48
N GLN A 218 -8.22 1.84 13.63
CA GLN A 218 -7.22 2.11 14.68
C GLN A 218 -6.41 3.37 14.44
N HIS A 219 -6.24 3.76 13.17
CA HIS A 219 -5.54 4.97 12.75
C HIS A 219 -6.04 5.40 11.35
N PRO A 220 -7.22 6.05 11.28
CA PRO A 220 -7.78 6.51 10.03
C PRO A 220 -6.82 7.45 9.30
N GLU A 221 -6.54 7.15 8.04
CA GLU A 221 -5.67 7.97 7.20
C GLU A 221 -6.47 9.13 6.57
N PRO A 222 -5.92 10.35 6.50
CA PRO A 222 -6.58 11.46 5.84
C PRO A 222 -6.66 11.24 4.32
N PRO A 223 -7.61 11.87 3.60
CA PRO A 223 -7.71 11.83 2.14
C PRO A 223 -6.41 12.20 1.43
N ALA A 224 -5.59 13.04 2.06
CA ALA A 224 -4.27 13.43 1.57
C ALA A 224 -3.29 12.24 1.40
N THR A 225 -3.54 11.09 2.03
CA THR A 225 -2.75 9.88 1.83
C THR A 225 -2.78 9.38 0.37
N GLN A 226 -3.86 9.69 -0.36
CA GLN A 226 -3.94 9.41 -1.81
C GLN A 226 -3.00 10.28 -2.65
N ALA A 227 -2.57 11.43 -2.13
CA ALA A 227 -1.55 12.28 -2.76
C ALA A 227 -0.11 11.84 -2.43
N MET A 228 0.07 10.86 -1.53
CA MET A 228 1.38 10.26 -1.27
C MET A 228 1.68 9.16 -2.30
N PRO A 229 2.95 9.08 -2.78
CA PRO A 229 3.41 7.95 -3.57
C PRO A 229 3.11 6.64 -2.86
N PHE A 230 2.70 5.64 -3.60
CA PHE A 230 2.29 4.36 -3.03
C PHE A 230 3.41 3.71 -2.20
N GLU A 231 4.65 3.82 -2.67
CA GLU A 231 5.87 3.34 -2.01
C GLU A 231 6.17 4.02 -0.66
N ASP A 232 5.64 5.21 -0.43
CA ASP A 232 5.80 5.97 0.82
C ASP A 232 4.66 5.74 1.81
N ARG A 233 3.61 4.99 1.42
CA ARG A 233 2.45 4.74 2.28
C ARG A 233 2.82 3.82 3.44
N SER A 234 2.37 4.19 4.64
CA SER A 234 2.45 3.38 5.86
C SER A 234 1.60 2.10 5.74
N PHE A 235 1.60 1.24 6.76
CA PHE A 235 0.65 0.11 6.83
C PHE A 235 -0.79 0.57 6.64
N PHE A 236 -1.23 1.59 7.39
CA PHE A 236 -2.59 2.11 7.29
C PHE A 236 -2.85 2.79 5.94
N GLY A 237 -1.84 3.43 5.34
CA GLY A 237 -1.96 3.99 3.99
C GLY A 237 -2.14 2.92 2.90
N VAL A 238 -1.50 1.76 3.01
CA VAL A 238 -1.74 0.63 2.09
C VAL A 238 -3.12 0.01 2.34
N VAL A 239 -3.54 -0.11 3.61
CA VAL A 239 -4.90 -0.55 3.96
C VAL A 239 -5.95 0.40 3.40
N ASP A 240 -5.75 1.71 3.52
CA ASP A 240 -6.63 2.72 2.92
C ASP A 240 -6.71 2.54 1.40
N SER A 241 -5.56 2.31 0.74
CA SER A 241 -5.50 2.04 -0.71
C SER A 241 -6.30 0.80 -1.12
N LEU A 242 -6.30 -0.25 -0.30
CA LEU A 242 -7.13 -1.43 -0.51
C LEU A 242 -8.63 -1.10 -0.35
N LEU A 243 -8.99 -0.34 0.68
CA LEU A 243 -10.37 0.09 0.93
C LEU A 243 -10.88 1.08 -0.14
N GLN A 244 -10.00 1.64 -0.96
CA GLN A 244 -10.37 2.47 -2.12
C GLN A 244 -10.74 1.66 -3.37
N ILE A 245 -10.50 0.34 -3.40
CA ILE A 245 -11.04 -0.57 -4.44
C ILE A 245 -12.56 -0.54 -4.34
N SER A 246 -13.25 -0.28 -5.46
CA SER A 246 -14.71 -0.08 -5.50
C SER A 246 -15.46 -1.24 -4.82
N THR A 247 -15.19 -2.48 -5.22
CA THR A 247 -15.80 -3.69 -4.65
C THR A 247 -15.62 -3.79 -3.13
N LEU A 248 -14.46 -3.39 -2.59
CA LEU A 248 -14.18 -3.45 -1.16
C LEU A 248 -14.88 -2.32 -0.40
N ARG A 249 -14.84 -1.11 -0.94
CA ARG A 249 -15.54 0.05 -0.39
C ARG A 249 -17.04 -0.20 -0.31
N ASP A 250 -17.64 -0.70 -1.39
CA ASP A 250 -19.07 -0.98 -1.46
C ASP A 250 -19.47 -2.05 -0.43
N GLY A 251 -18.59 -3.02 -0.15
CA GLY A 251 -18.79 -4.00 0.93
C GLY A 251 -18.79 -3.36 2.32
N VAL A 252 -17.85 -2.42 2.58
CA VAL A 252 -17.82 -1.67 3.84
C VAL A 252 -19.07 -0.79 3.97
N ASP A 253 -19.45 -0.08 2.91
CA ASP A 253 -20.65 0.77 2.90
C ASP A 253 -21.90 -0.07 3.16
N ALA A 254 -22.00 -1.27 2.58
CA ALA A 254 -23.11 -2.19 2.84
C ALA A 254 -23.15 -2.60 4.33
N PHE A 255 -22.01 -2.90 4.95
CA PHE A 255 -21.93 -3.22 6.37
C PHE A 255 -22.32 -2.03 7.27
N VAL A 256 -21.80 -0.84 6.97
CA VAL A 256 -22.11 0.38 7.75
C VAL A 256 -23.58 0.73 7.64
N ASN A 257 -24.17 0.64 6.44
CA ASN A 257 -25.59 0.95 6.22
C ASN A 257 -26.54 -0.12 6.80
N ALA A 258 -26.07 -1.36 6.95
CA ALA A 258 -26.85 -2.45 7.57
C ALA A 258 -26.75 -2.45 9.10
N SER A 259 -25.75 -1.77 9.66
CA SER A 259 -25.59 -1.63 11.11
C SER A 259 -26.60 -0.61 11.65
N PRO A 260 -27.46 -0.97 12.62
CA PRO A 260 -28.53 -0.12 13.12
C PRO A 260 -28.06 1.10 13.91
#